data_AF-A0A4W3HDX9-F1
#
_entry.id   AF-A0A4W3HDX9-F1
#
_cell.length_a   1.000
_cell.length_b   1.000
_cell.length_c   1.000
_cell.angle_alpha   90.00
_cell.angle_beta   90.00
_cell.angle_gamma   90.00
#
_symmetry.space_group_name_H-M   'P 1'
#
loop_
_entity.id
_entity.type
_entity.pdbx_description
1 polymer ?
#
loop_
_entity_poly.entity_id
_entity_poly.type
_entity_poly.pdbx_seq_one_letter_code
_entity_poly.pdbx_strand_id
1 'polypeptide(L)'
;MRAQGSGLGLGSLLWAVQGVLFLATLCQARSKATRGVVVPFVFDPEAKCDPPCQHGGLCIRNNSCFCSKGYEGELCQYVTCYPKCKNGGECLRPGKCRCPPGVGGRYCHKATCEGGCLNGGECIAINSVVKCLCSSGWTGPRCQEAICPQGCRNGGNCVAPGICSCPDGWIGGACHLAVCKLPCLHGGKCIAPNVCRCRGFYTGAQCKRKQSE
;
A
#
# COMPACT_ATOMS: atom_id res chain seq x y z
N MET A 1 68.07 26.38 94.38
CA MET A 1 69.08 27.26 93.76
C MET A 1 68.62 27.63 92.36
N ARG A 2 68.67 28.93 92.07
CA ARG A 2 68.52 29.63 90.77
C ARG A 2 67.21 29.50 89.99
N ALA A 3 66.60 30.67 89.87
CA ALA A 3 65.53 31.08 88.98
C ALA A 3 66.04 31.48 87.59
N GLN A 4 65.11 31.50 86.63
CA GLN A 4 64.95 32.36 85.44
C GLN A 4 64.05 31.57 84.46
N GLY A 5 62.99 32.06 83.82
CA GLY A 5 62.52 33.43 83.59
C GLY A 5 62.05 33.52 82.13
N SER A 6 60.73 33.73 81.94
CA SER A 6 60.07 34.49 80.85
C SER A 6 60.23 34.07 79.38
N GLY A 7 59.09 33.94 78.70
CA GLY A 7 59.01 33.98 77.23
C GLY A 7 57.63 33.61 76.68
N LEU A 8 56.62 34.46 76.87
CA LEU A 8 55.37 34.35 76.10
C LEU A 8 55.66 34.62 74.62
N GLY A 9 55.65 33.57 73.80
CA GLY A 9 55.72 33.67 72.34
C GLY A 9 54.35 33.98 71.74
N LEU A 10 54.11 35.25 71.41
CA LEU A 10 52.99 35.76 70.60
C LEU A 10 53.07 35.33 69.11
N GLY A 11 53.51 34.10 68.82
CA GLY A 11 53.73 33.60 67.45
C GLY A 11 52.65 32.65 66.93
N SER A 12 51.79 32.14 67.80
CA SER A 12 50.92 30.99 67.46
C SER A 12 49.48 31.36 67.08
N LEU A 13 49.08 32.63 67.18
CA LEU A 13 47.71 33.07 66.82
C LEU A 13 47.58 33.59 65.39
N LEU A 14 48.67 33.96 64.69
CA LEU A 14 48.59 34.48 63.31
C LEU A 14 48.51 33.37 62.25
N TRP A 15 49.00 32.16 62.54
CA TRP A 15 48.87 31.01 61.64
C TRP A 15 47.52 30.29 61.75
N ALA A 16 46.76 30.52 62.83
CA ALA A 16 45.43 29.95 63.00
C ALA A 16 44.36 30.73 62.22
N VAL A 17 44.54 32.04 62.00
CA VAL A 17 43.51 32.88 61.34
C VAL A 17 43.59 32.79 59.81
N GLN A 18 44.79 32.59 59.22
CA GLN A 18 44.94 32.36 57.78
C GLN A 18 44.52 30.96 57.32
N GLY A 19 44.60 29.95 58.20
CA GLY A 19 44.12 28.59 57.90
C GLY A 19 42.59 28.46 57.88
N VAL A 20 41.89 29.24 58.72
CA VAL A 20 40.42 29.21 58.81
C VAL A 20 39.77 29.97 57.65
N LEU A 21 40.42 31.01 57.11
CA LEU A 21 39.90 31.72 55.92
C LEU A 21 40.01 30.91 54.60
N PHE A 22 40.96 29.97 54.50
CA PHE A 22 41.12 29.12 53.30
C PHE A 22 40.15 27.93 53.25
N LEU A 23 39.57 27.52 54.37
CA LEU A 23 38.55 26.46 54.40
C LEU A 23 37.14 26.98 54.09
N ALA A 24 36.89 28.29 54.20
CA ALA A 24 35.58 28.88 53.95
C ALA A 24 35.31 29.26 52.48
N THR A 25 36.33 29.24 51.60
CA THR A 25 36.19 29.65 50.19
C THR A 25 35.99 28.51 49.20
N LEU A 26 36.09 27.25 49.64
CA LEU A 26 35.92 26.07 48.76
C LEU A 26 34.47 25.53 48.67
N CYS A 27 33.50 26.15 49.35
CA CYS A 27 32.10 25.69 49.35
C CYS A 27 31.12 26.62 48.60
N GLN A 28 31.58 27.34 47.58
CA GLN A 28 30.70 28.11 46.68
C GLN A 28 30.56 27.51 45.27
N ALA A 29 31.02 26.28 45.05
CA ALA A 29 30.60 25.51 43.90
C ALA A 29 29.14 25.05 44.08
N ARG A 30 28.19 25.96 43.87
CA ARG A 30 26.79 25.57 43.61
C ARG A 30 26.81 24.67 42.39
N SER A 31 26.62 23.37 42.59
CA SER A 31 26.31 22.44 41.51
C SER A 31 25.08 22.98 40.78
N LYS A 32 25.25 23.49 39.56
CA LYS A 32 24.15 23.86 38.66
C LYS A 32 23.51 22.61 38.04
N ALA A 33 23.31 21.55 38.83
CA ALA A 33 22.51 20.43 38.40
C ALA A 33 21.04 20.83 38.49
N THR A 34 20.50 21.35 37.38
CA THR A 34 19.06 21.47 37.20
C THR A 34 18.41 20.11 37.44
N ARG A 35 17.25 20.08 38.11
CA ARG A 35 16.44 18.86 38.34
C ARG A 35 16.25 18.12 37.01
N GLY A 36 17.10 17.13 36.74
CA GLY A 36 17.12 16.40 35.49
C GLY A 36 16.07 15.30 35.50
N VAL A 37 15.33 15.18 34.41
CA VAL A 37 14.61 13.95 34.08
C VAL A 37 15.66 12.90 33.75
N VAL A 38 15.65 11.77 34.45
CA VAL A 38 16.55 10.65 34.12
C VAL A 38 16.10 10.08 32.79
N VAL A 39 16.80 10.43 31.71
CA VAL A 39 16.61 9.84 30.38
C VAL A 39 17.58 8.66 30.21
N PRO A 40 17.22 7.60 29.46
CA PRO A 40 18.03 6.39 29.31
C PRO A 40 19.27 6.59 28.41
N PHE A 41 19.65 7.84 28.12
CA PHE A 41 20.76 8.20 27.25
C PHE A 41 21.54 9.37 27.84
N VAL A 42 22.82 9.46 27.50
CA VAL A 42 23.68 10.59 27.86
C VAL A 42 23.24 11.81 27.04
N PHE A 43 22.73 12.83 27.73
CA PHE A 43 22.32 14.12 27.15
C PHE A 43 23.34 15.19 27.55
N ASP A 44 23.97 15.83 26.56
CA ASP A 44 24.89 16.94 26.74
C ASP A 44 24.16 18.29 26.51
N PRO A 45 23.94 19.10 27.57
CA PRO A 45 23.26 20.39 27.45
C PRO A 45 24.00 21.44 26.61
N GLU A 46 25.31 21.28 26.40
CA GLU A 46 26.15 22.21 25.63
C GLU A 46 26.36 21.75 24.18
N ALA A 47 25.77 20.61 23.80
CA ALA A 47 25.86 20.07 22.45
C ALA A 47 25.31 21.05 21.40
N LYS A 48 26.07 21.21 20.31
CA LYS A 48 25.65 21.99 19.15
C LYS A 48 25.47 21.08 17.94
N CYS A 49 24.37 21.25 17.23
CA CYS A 49 24.11 20.56 15.98
C CYS A 49 24.04 21.63 14.89
N ASP A 50 24.96 21.55 13.93
CA ASP A 50 24.94 22.39 12.73
C ASP A 50 25.17 21.48 11.50
N PRO A 51 24.14 21.26 10.66
CA PRO A 51 22.80 21.86 10.69
C PRO A 51 21.91 21.42 11.88
N PRO A 52 20.88 22.19 12.25
CA PRO A 52 20.00 21.86 13.36
C PRO A 52 19.14 20.62 13.07
N CYS A 53 18.80 19.86 14.12
CA CYS A 53 17.86 18.74 14.04
C CYS A 53 16.47 19.22 13.57
N GLN A 54 15.89 18.50 12.62
CA GLN A 54 14.57 18.80 12.06
C GLN A 54 13.44 18.14 12.85
N HIS A 55 12.19 18.54 12.55
CA HIS A 55 10.97 17.92 13.09
C HIS A 55 10.92 17.75 14.62
N GLY A 56 11.53 18.67 15.37
CA GLY A 56 11.57 18.62 16.83
C GLY A 56 12.49 17.52 17.38
N GLY A 57 13.53 17.14 16.64
CA GLY A 57 14.62 16.32 17.15
C GLY A 57 15.45 17.07 18.21
N LEU A 58 15.99 16.34 19.18
CA LEU A 58 16.82 16.89 20.26
C LEU A 58 18.30 16.65 19.95
N CYS A 59 19.15 17.68 20.03
CA CYS A 59 20.60 17.52 19.92
C CYS A 59 21.12 16.91 21.23
N ILE A 60 21.61 15.67 21.19
CA ILE A 60 22.06 14.95 22.40
C ILE A 60 23.59 14.94 22.57
N ARG A 61 24.31 15.10 21.45
CA ARG A 61 25.77 15.29 21.36
C ARG A 61 26.07 16.14 20.13
N ASN A 62 27.30 16.63 20.01
CA ASN A 62 27.70 17.42 18.85
C ASN A 62 27.40 16.67 17.54
N ASN A 63 26.55 17.25 16.69
CA ASN A 63 26.03 16.67 15.45
C ASN A 63 25.31 15.31 15.59
N SER A 64 24.73 15.01 16.75
CA SER A 64 23.93 13.80 16.97
C SER A 64 22.53 14.14 17.44
N CYS A 65 21.54 13.86 16.60
CA CYS A 65 20.13 14.11 16.87
C CYS A 65 19.41 12.87 17.42
N PHE A 66 18.60 13.05 18.45
CA PHE A 66 17.61 12.10 18.92
C PHE A 66 16.24 12.46 18.34
N CYS A 67 15.72 11.58 17.47
CA CYS A 67 14.51 11.84 16.73
C CYS A 67 13.24 11.53 17.53
N SER A 68 12.26 12.41 17.39
CA SER A 68 10.90 12.17 17.86
C SER A 68 10.27 10.97 17.14
N LYS A 69 9.28 10.34 17.77
CA LYS A 69 8.62 9.14 17.22
C LYS A 69 8.08 9.38 15.81
N GLY A 70 8.49 8.53 14.86
CA GLY A 70 8.07 8.61 13.46
C GLY A 70 8.94 9.51 12.58
N TYR A 71 10.13 9.87 13.06
CA TYR A 71 11.16 10.54 12.27
C TYR A 71 12.47 9.77 12.36
N GLU A 72 13.26 9.80 11.28
CA GLU A 72 14.53 9.10 11.16
C GLU A 72 15.55 9.90 10.32
N GLY A 73 16.78 9.40 10.27
CA GLY A 73 17.92 10.08 9.65
C GLY A 73 18.78 10.84 10.66
N GLU A 74 19.96 11.25 10.22
CA GLU A 74 20.97 11.90 11.08
C GLU A 74 20.50 13.24 11.65
N LEU A 75 19.62 13.93 10.92
CA LEU A 75 19.03 15.21 11.30
C LEU A 75 17.53 15.09 11.54
N CYS A 76 16.98 13.87 11.66
CA CYS A 76 15.54 13.62 11.76
C CYS A 76 14.75 14.19 10.56
N GLN A 77 15.38 14.23 9.39
CA GLN A 77 14.83 14.82 8.18
C GLN A 77 13.80 13.91 7.48
N TYR A 78 13.89 12.60 7.70
CA TYR A 78 13.00 11.64 7.06
C TYR A 78 11.80 11.35 7.96
N VAL A 79 10.62 11.31 7.35
CA VAL A 79 9.37 10.99 8.03
C VAL A 79 9.02 9.52 7.83
N THR A 80 8.68 8.85 8.92
CA THR A 80 8.35 7.43 8.92
C THR A 80 6.93 7.20 9.43
N CYS A 81 6.11 6.57 8.60
CA CYS A 81 4.74 6.20 8.95
C CYS A 81 4.68 4.76 9.45
N TYR A 82 4.02 4.57 10.60
CA TYR A 82 3.64 3.25 11.11
C TYR A 82 2.14 3.22 11.42
N PRO A 83 1.36 2.33 10.78
CA PRO A 83 1.75 1.40 9.69
C PRO A 83 2.27 2.12 8.44
N LYS A 84 3.12 1.43 7.66
CA LYS A 84 3.65 1.97 6.39
C LYS A 84 2.49 2.23 5.41
N CYS A 85 2.58 3.33 4.67
CA CYS A 85 1.64 3.67 3.61
C CYS A 85 1.71 2.58 2.51
N LYS A 86 0.56 2.02 2.11
CA LYS A 86 0.47 1.02 1.05
C LYS A 86 0.18 1.67 -0.32
N ASN A 87 0.25 0.87 -1.39
CA ASN A 87 -0.20 1.24 -2.73
C ASN A 87 0.38 2.57 -3.25
N GLY A 88 1.68 2.80 -3.02
CA GLY A 88 2.37 4.02 -3.44
C GLY A 88 2.00 5.28 -2.65
N GLY A 89 1.36 5.13 -1.48
CA GLY A 89 1.09 6.24 -0.58
C GLY A 89 2.35 6.88 -0.04
N GLU A 90 2.36 8.20 0.06
CA GLU A 90 3.47 8.99 0.58
C GLU A 90 3.21 9.37 2.04
N CYS A 91 4.21 9.22 2.89
CA CYS A 91 4.10 9.60 4.30
C CYS A 91 4.30 11.12 4.43
N LEU A 92 3.27 11.83 4.91
CA LEU A 92 3.35 13.28 5.10
C LEU A 92 3.79 13.65 6.52
N ARG A 93 3.33 12.88 7.51
CA ARG A 93 3.66 13.01 8.94
C ARG A 93 3.39 11.68 9.63
N PRO A 94 3.94 11.43 10.82
CA PRO A 94 3.73 10.17 11.53
C PRO A 94 2.23 9.78 11.58
N GLY A 95 1.90 8.63 10.99
CA GLY A 95 0.55 8.09 10.94
C GLY A 95 -0.42 8.72 9.92
N LYS A 96 0.04 9.65 9.06
CA LYS A 96 -0.77 10.27 8.00
C LYS A 96 -0.14 10.07 6.62
N CYS A 97 -0.84 9.34 5.76
CA CYS A 97 -0.45 9.10 4.38
C CYS A 97 -1.23 9.99 3.40
N ARG A 98 -0.57 10.44 2.34
CA ARG A 98 -1.20 10.95 1.11
C ARG A 98 -1.40 9.78 0.16
N CYS A 99 -2.65 9.51 -0.20
CA CYS A 99 -2.99 8.38 -1.07
C CYS A 99 -3.10 8.82 -2.54
N PRO A 100 -2.60 8.02 -3.49
CA PRO A 100 -2.87 8.20 -4.90
C PRO A 100 -4.38 8.14 -5.23
N PRO A 101 -4.80 8.63 -6.41
CA PRO A 101 -6.17 8.47 -6.87
C PRO A 101 -6.63 7.00 -6.89
N GLY A 102 -7.89 6.75 -6.53
CA GLY A 102 -8.47 5.41 -6.51
C GLY A 102 -8.08 4.55 -5.29
N VAL A 103 -7.16 4.99 -4.43
CA VAL A 103 -6.83 4.32 -3.17
C VAL A 103 -7.09 5.24 -1.98
N GLY A 104 -7.45 4.65 -0.85
CA GLY A 104 -7.91 5.37 0.32
C GLY A 104 -7.72 4.62 1.64
N GLY A 105 -8.26 5.21 2.70
CA GLY A 105 -8.03 4.78 4.08
C GLY A 105 -6.78 5.41 4.69
N ARG A 106 -6.62 5.25 6.02
CA ARG A 106 -5.57 5.92 6.81
C ARG A 106 -4.14 5.69 6.31
N TYR A 107 -3.89 4.50 5.76
CA TYR A 107 -2.60 4.07 5.22
C TYR A 107 -2.71 3.56 3.78
N CYS A 108 -3.67 4.08 3.02
CA CYS A 108 -3.86 3.81 1.59
C CYS A 108 -4.08 2.33 1.23
N HIS A 109 -4.72 1.57 2.14
CA HIS A 109 -4.95 0.13 1.98
C HIS A 109 -6.25 -0.23 1.26
N LYS A 110 -7.21 0.69 1.16
CA LYS A 110 -8.49 0.44 0.51
C LYS A 110 -8.40 0.86 -0.94
N ALA A 111 -8.61 -0.05 -1.88
CA ALA A 111 -8.80 0.30 -3.29
C ALA A 111 -10.26 0.65 -3.53
N THR A 112 -10.52 1.62 -4.40
CA THR A 112 -11.86 2.06 -4.81
C THR A 112 -11.87 2.19 -6.32
N CYS A 113 -12.67 1.34 -6.96
CA CYS A 113 -12.80 1.29 -8.41
C CYS A 113 -13.98 2.16 -8.82
N GLU A 114 -13.79 3.02 -9.82
CA GLU A 114 -14.85 3.88 -10.32
C GLU A 114 -16.01 3.03 -10.90
N GLY A 115 -17.23 3.30 -10.44
CA GLY A 115 -18.41 2.49 -10.75
C GLY A 115 -18.44 1.10 -10.08
N GLY A 116 -17.36 0.65 -9.44
CA GLY A 116 -17.28 -0.68 -8.83
C GLY A 116 -17.12 -1.82 -9.84
N CYS A 117 -16.73 -2.99 -9.32
CA CYS A 117 -16.53 -4.21 -10.08
C CYS A 117 -17.83 -5.04 -10.12
N LEU A 118 -18.18 -5.57 -11.28
CA LEU A 118 -19.38 -6.38 -11.48
C LEU A 118 -19.09 -7.88 -11.35
N ASN A 119 -20.16 -8.68 -11.31
CA ASN A 119 -20.10 -10.15 -11.39
C ASN A 119 -19.15 -10.83 -10.38
N GLY A 120 -19.06 -10.28 -9.16
CA GLY A 120 -18.20 -10.81 -8.11
C GLY A 120 -16.73 -10.38 -8.20
N GLY A 121 -16.40 -9.45 -9.10
CA GLY A 121 -15.04 -8.90 -9.18
C GLY A 121 -14.63 -8.15 -7.92
N GLU A 122 -13.35 -8.24 -7.56
CA GLU A 122 -12.76 -7.56 -6.42
C GLU A 122 -11.95 -6.33 -6.87
N CYS A 123 -12.14 -5.19 -6.21
CA CYS A 123 -11.34 -4.02 -6.49
C CYS A 123 -9.99 -4.10 -5.78
N ILE A 124 -8.91 -4.14 -6.55
CA ILE A 124 -7.55 -4.25 -6.02
C ILE A 124 -6.66 -3.13 -6.55
N ALA A 125 -5.60 -2.82 -5.80
CA ALA A 125 -4.55 -1.91 -6.22
C ALA A 125 -3.24 -2.69 -6.39
N ILE A 126 -2.68 -2.68 -7.60
CA ILE A 126 -1.38 -3.28 -7.90
C ILE A 126 -0.48 -2.17 -8.41
N ASN A 127 0.67 -1.96 -7.76
CA ASN A 127 1.65 -0.92 -8.14
C ASN A 127 1.00 0.47 -8.29
N SER A 128 0.10 0.83 -7.36
CA SER A 128 -0.66 2.09 -7.37
C SER A 128 -1.68 2.24 -8.51
N VAL A 129 -1.88 1.20 -9.33
CA VAL A 129 -2.93 1.15 -10.35
C VAL A 129 -4.11 0.36 -9.80
N VAL A 130 -5.28 0.97 -9.83
CA VAL A 130 -6.53 0.36 -9.36
C VAL A 130 -7.22 -0.33 -10.51
N LYS A 131 -7.60 -1.60 -10.33
CA LYS A 131 -8.32 -2.39 -11.32
C LYS A 131 -9.21 -3.43 -10.67
N CYS A 132 -10.20 -3.90 -11.43
CA CYS A 132 -11.02 -5.03 -11.02
C CYS A 132 -10.30 -6.35 -11.31
N LEU A 133 -10.17 -7.18 -10.28
CA LEU A 133 -9.83 -8.59 -10.41
C LEU A 133 -11.11 -9.36 -10.66
N CYS A 134 -11.27 -9.92 -11.86
CA CYS A 134 -12.50 -10.61 -12.23
C CYS A 134 -12.54 -12.04 -11.73
N SER A 135 -13.74 -12.48 -11.34
CA SER A 135 -14.02 -13.89 -11.06
C SER A 135 -13.88 -14.73 -12.34
N SER A 136 -13.76 -16.05 -12.17
CA SER A 136 -13.62 -16.97 -13.30
C SER A 136 -14.75 -16.80 -14.31
N GLY A 137 -14.39 -16.74 -15.59
CA GLY A 137 -15.36 -16.59 -16.68
C GLY A 137 -15.81 -15.15 -16.97
N TRP A 138 -15.24 -14.13 -16.32
CA TRP A 138 -15.51 -12.72 -16.60
C TRP A 138 -14.24 -11.95 -16.97
N THR A 139 -14.39 -10.91 -17.77
CA THR A 139 -13.32 -10.03 -18.25
C THR A 139 -13.80 -8.59 -18.43
N GLY A 140 -12.90 -7.72 -18.86
CA GLY A 140 -13.13 -6.30 -19.07
C GLY A 140 -12.77 -5.45 -17.84
N PRO A 141 -12.69 -4.12 -17.99
CA PRO A 141 -12.25 -3.19 -16.94
C PRO A 141 -13.06 -3.26 -15.65
N ARG A 142 -14.35 -3.62 -15.73
CA ARG A 142 -15.26 -3.77 -14.59
C ARG A 142 -15.83 -5.17 -14.46
N CYS A 143 -15.22 -6.16 -15.11
CA CYS A 143 -15.70 -7.55 -15.12
C CYS A 143 -17.10 -7.72 -15.71
N GLN A 144 -17.46 -6.85 -16.66
CA GLN A 144 -18.78 -6.80 -17.29
C GLN A 144 -18.94 -7.78 -18.46
N GLU A 145 -17.83 -8.26 -19.03
CA GLU A 145 -17.85 -9.12 -20.21
C GLU A 145 -17.74 -10.59 -19.80
N ALA A 146 -18.67 -11.41 -20.26
CA ALA A 146 -18.62 -12.85 -20.05
C ALA A 146 -17.62 -13.50 -21.02
N ILE A 147 -16.91 -14.52 -20.55
CA ILE A 147 -15.98 -15.33 -21.35
C ILE A 147 -16.70 -16.59 -21.82
N CYS A 148 -16.73 -16.81 -23.13
CA CYS A 148 -17.21 -18.04 -23.75
C CYS A 148 -16.02 -18.75 -24.42
N PRO A 149 -15.39 -19.77 -23.79
CA PRO A 149 -14.15 -20.37 -24.27
C PRO A 149 -14.22 -20.94 -25.69
N GLN A 150 -15.38 -21.49 -26.07
CA GLN A 150 -15.63 -22.04 -27.41
C GLN A 150 -16.04 -20.97 -28.44
N GLY A 151 -16.26 -19.74 -27.98
CA GLY A 151 -16.85 -18.64 -28.74
C GLY A 151 -18.32 -18.86 -29.09
N CYS A 152 -19.04 -17.77 -29.32
CA CYS A 152 -20.40 -17.81 -29.87
C CYS A 152 -20.32 -17.58 -31.38
N ARG A 153 -20.74 -18.57 -32.19
CA ARG A 153 -20.66 -18.51 -33.66
C ARG A 153 -21.92 -17.88 -34.25
N ASN A 154 -21.86 -17.60 -35.56
CA ASN A 154 -23.01 -17.18 -36.37
C ASN A 154 -23.77 -15.95 -35.83
N GLY A 155 -23.06 -15.02 -35.19
CA GLY A 155 -23.64 -13.80 -34.60
C GLY A 155 -24.24 -14.00 -33.21
N GLY A 156 -23.99 -15.15 -32.55
CA GLY A 156 -24.34 -15.34 -31.15
C GLY A 156 -23.54 -14.43 -30.21
N ASN A 157 -24.12 -14.09 -29.06
CA ASN A 157 -23.50 -13.21 -28.07
C ASN A 157 -23.27 -13.94 -26.74
N CYS A 158 -22.13 -13.71 -26.10
CA CYS A 158 -21.82 -14.33 -24.81
C CYS A 158 -22.55 -13.56 -23.69
N VAL A 159 -23.55 -14.17 -23.07
CA VAL A 159 -24.40 -13.51 -22.07
C VAL A 159 -24.04 -13.90 -20.63
N ALA A 160 -23.41 -15.05 -20.47
CA ALA A 160 -22.88 -15.54 -19.20
C ALA A 160 -21.69 -16.48 -19.48
N PRO A 161 -20.84 -16.77 -18.49
CA PRO A 161 -19.67 -17.63 -18.68
C PRO A 161 -20.03 -18.96 -19.35
N GLY A 162 -19.49 -19.18 -20.55
CA GLY A 162 -19.78 -20.38 -21.36
C GLY A 162 -21.20 -20.48 -21.94
N ILE A 163 -22.04 -19.45 -21.82
CA ILE A 163 -23.43 -19.44 -22.30
C ILE A 163 -23.59 -18.41 -23.41
N CYS A 164 -23.94 -18.92 -24.60
CA CYS A 164 -24.23 -18.11 -25.77
C CYS A 164 -25.73 -17.91 -25.96
N SER A 165 -26.14 -16.66 -26.18
CA SER A 165 -27.44 -16.33 -26.74
C SER A 165 -27.36 -16.42 -28.26
N CYS A 166 -28.12 -17.35 -28.85
CA CYS A 166 -28.08 -17.61 -30.29
C CYS A 166 -29.15 -16.81 -31.04
N PRO A 167 -28.85 -16.35 -32.27
CA PRO A 167 -29.85 -15.76 -33.14
C PRO A 167 -30.82 -16.81 -33.67
N ASP A 168 -31.97 -16.35 -34.17
CA ASP A 168 -33.02 -17.23 -34.70
C ASP A 168 -32.50 -18.21 -35.74
N GLY A 169 -32.87 -19.48 -35.58
CA GLY A 169 -32.44 -20.56 -36.46
C GLY A 169 -31.06 -21.15 -36.15
N TRP A 170 -30.40 -20.73 -35.07
CA TRP A 170 -29.17 -21.33 -34.57
C TRP A 170 -29.35 -21.86 -33.14
N ILE A 171 -28.78 -23.04 -32.85
CA ILE A 171 -28.83 -23.68 -31.54
C ILE A 171 -27.48 -24.32 -31.16
N GLY A 172 -27.43 -24.91 -29.96
CA GLY A 172 -26.25 -25.51 -29.36
C GLY A 172 -25.44 -24.51 -28.53
N GLY A 173 -24.57 -25.00 -27.64
CA GLY A 173 -23.85 -24.15 -26.68
C GLY A 173 -22.96 -23.07 -27.28
N ALA A 174 -22.56 -23.22 -28.55
CA ALA A 174 -21.76 -22.25 -29.30
C ALA A 174 -22.50 -21.68 -30.54
N CYS A 175 -23.83 -21.85 -30.63
CA CYS A 175 -24.65 -21.41 -31.77
C CYS A 175 -24.19 -21.96 -33.12
N HIS A 176 -23.67 -23.19 -33.14
CA HIS A 176 -23.04 -23.80 -34.32
C HIS A 176 -23.99 -24.72 -35.11
N LEU A 177 -25.13 -25.10 -34.53
CA LEU A 177 -26.11 -25.98 -35.18
C LEU A 177 -27.20 -25.14 -35.84
N ALA A 178 -27.37 -25.28 -37.15
CA ALA A 178 -28.47 -24.65 -37.87
C ALA A 178 -29.78 -25.42 -37.67
N VAL A 179 -30.89 -24.70 -37.56
CA VAL A 179 -32.24 -25.24 -37.47
C VAL A 179 -32.98 -24.97 -38.77
N CYS A 180 -33.52 -26.04 -39.35
CA CYS A 180 -34.42 -25.97 -40.48
C CYS A 180 -35.82 -26.29 -39.97
N LYS A 181 -36.77 -25.34 -40.07
CA LYS A 181 -38.16 -25.52 -39.61
C LYS A 181 -38.82 -26.73 -40.26
N LEU A 182 -38.49 -26.95 -41.53
CA LEU A 182 -38.88 -28.14 -42.28
C LEU A 182 -37.62 -28.98 -42.51
N PRO A 183 -37.67 -30.30 -42.22
CA PRO A 183 -36.49 -31.14 -42.30
C PRO A 183 -35.98 -31.27 -43.74
N CYS A 184 -34.66 -31.34 -43.89
CA CYS A 184 -34.02 -31.66 -45.17
C CYS A 184 -34.25 -33.13 -45.50
N LEU A 185 -34.93 -33.41 -46.62
CA LEU A 185 -35.29 -34.78 -47.00
C LEU A 185 -34.12 -35.50 -47.70
N HIS A 186 -34.28 -36.82 -47.88
CA HIS A 186 -33.36 -37.69 -48.64
C HIS A 186 -31.89 -37.58 -48.20
N GLY A 187 -31.65 -37.39 -46.89
CA GLY A 187 -30.30 -37.30 -46.32
C GLY A 187 -29.60 -35.95 -46.54
N GLY A 188 -30.34 -34.90 -46.91
CA GLY A 188 -29.82 -33.52 -46.89
C GLY A 188 -29.44 -33.06 -45.49
N LYS A 189 -28.48 -32.14 -45.38
CA LYS A 189 -28.04 -31.55 -44.10
C LYS A 189 -28.42 -30.08 -44.01
N CYS A 190 -28.96 -29.66 -42.87
CA CYS A 190 -29.18 -28.25 -42.59
C CYS A 190 -27.82 -27.57 -42.35
N ILE A 191 -27.48 -26.57 -43.15
CA ILE A 191 -26.16 -25.87 -43.08
C ILE A 191 -26.28 -24.41 -42.63
N ALA A 192 -27.46 -23.82 -42.78
CA ALA A 192 -27.83 -22.49 -42.29
C ALA A 192 -29.35 -22.47 -42.03
N PRO A 193 -29.90 -21.46 -41.34
CA PRO A 193 -31.33 -21.39 -41.02
C PRO A 193 -32.22 -21.61 -42.25
N ASN A 194 -33.00 -22.69 -42.25
CA ASN A 194 -33.85 -23.11 -43.37
C ASN A 194 -33.13 -23.35 -44.71
N VAL A 195 -31.81 -23.55 -44.72
CA VAL A 195 -31.02 -23.84 -45.91
C VAL A 195 -30.48 -25.28 -45.84
N CYS A 196 -30.99 -26.12 -46.73
CA CYS A 196 -30.55 -27.50 -46.88
C CYS A 196 -29.45 -27.64 -47.92
N ARG A 197 -28.37 -28.32 -47.55
CA ARG A 197 -27.42 -28.88 -48.50
C ARG A 197 -27.89 -30.27 -48.91
N CYS A 198 -28.29 -30.40 -50.16
CA CYS A 198 -28.75 -31.66 -50.72
C CYS A 198 -27.61 -32.61 -51.06
N ARG A 199 -27.91 -33.91 -51.09
CA ARG A 199 -26.95 -34.97 -51.41
C ARG A 199 -27.30 -35.56 -52.78
N GLY A 200 -26.30 -35.83 -53.62
CA GLY A 200 -26.49 -36.48 -54.92
C GLY A 200 -27.41 -35.68 -55.85
N PHE A 201 -28.37 -36.36 -56.46
CA PHE A 201 -29.30 -35.81 -57.46
C PHE A 201 -30.57 -35.20 -56.84
N TYR A 202 -30.53 -34.64 -55.63
CA TYR A 202 -31.69 -33.98 -55.03
C TYR A 202 -31.52 -32.46 -55.04
N THR A 203 -32.58 -31.71 -55.36
CA THR A 203 -32.57 -30.25 -55.45
C THR A 203 -33.79 -29.61 -54.81
N GLY A 204 -33.75 -28.28 -54.69
CA GLY A 204 -34.77 -27.45 -54.05
C GLY A 204 -34.51 -27.23 -52.55
N ALA A 205 -35.29 -26.34 -51.93
CA ALA A 205 -35.06 -25.86 -50.57
C ALA A 205 -35.03 -26.95 -49.49
N GLN A 206 -35.72 -28.08 -49.72
CA GLN A 206 -35.78 -29.24 -48.80
C GLN A 206 -35.22 -30.53 -49.40
N CYS A 207 -34.55 -30.46 -50.55
CA CYS A 207 -34.05 -31.65 -51.25
C CYS A 207 -35.15 -32.64 -51.65
N LYS A 208 -36.36 -32.13 -51.91
CA LYS A 208 -37.53 -32.95 -52.25
C LYS A 208 -37.51 -33.42 -53.71
N ARG A 209 -37.02 -32.58 -54.64
CA ARG A 209 -37.05 -32.89 -56.07
C ARG A 209 -35.84 -33.71 -56.46
N LYS A 210 -36.03 -34.75 -57.25
CA LYS A 210 -34.94 -35.45 -57.94
C LYS A 210 -34.57 -34.65 -59.18
N GLN A 211 -33.29 -34.36 -59.37
CA GLN A 211 -32.74 -33.76 -60.57
C GLN A 211 -32.80 -34.83 -61.66
N SER A 212 -33.66 -34.62 -62.66
CA SER A 212 -33.62 -35.38 -63.91
C SER A 212 -32.42 -34.88 -64.73
N GLU A 213 -31.68 -35.82 -65.31
CA GLU A 213 -30.56 -35.57 -66.24
C GLU A 213 -30.93 -34.61 -67.37
#